data_AF-A0AA45RRA1-F1
#
_entry.id   AF-A0AA45RRA1-F1
#
_cell.length_a   1.000
_cell.length_b   1.000
_cell.length_c   1.000
_cell.angle_alpha   90.00
_cell.angle_beta   90.00
_cell.angle_gamma   90.00
#
_symmetry.space_group_name_H-M   'P 1'
#
loop_
_entity.id
_entity.type
_entity.pdbx_description
1 polymer ?
#
loop_
_entity_poly.entity_id
_entity_poly.type
_entity_poly.pdbx_seq_one_letter_code
_entity_poly.pdbx_strand_id
1 'polypeptide(L)'
;MTARRGQNRLLNFGFLQTINMSKAFFAAFAISIIPALGLAAEQGIPQDVSTFMEERESCDHWRGEEDYDKERRAEIDWSICQSCVGTDSRLTLLKKKYQADKATMAKLAELEPSIEPNDKAATKRFCRGLKKPKSLDEDQ
;
A
#
# COMPACT_ATOMS: atom_id res chain seq x y z
N MET A 1 30.72 42.62 20.52
CA MET A 1 29.50 43.40 20.85
C MET A 1 28.72 42.59 21.87
N THR A 2 28.93 42.79 23.19
CA THR A 2 28.19 43.72 24.09
C THR A 2 26.66 43.54 23.99
N ALA A 3 25.87 43.32 25.05
CA ALA A 3 26.12 43.33 26.49
C ALA A 3 24.93 42.70 27.24
N ARG A 4 25.25 42.27 28.47
CA ARG A 4 24.40 41.91 29.63
C ARG A 4 23.11 42.70 29.83
N ARG A 5 22.10 42.02 30.42
CA ARG A 5 21.39 42.34 31.70
C ARG A 5 20.40 41.19 31.96
N GLY A 6 20.39 40.44 33.06
CA GLY A 6 20.85 40.72 34.41
C GLY A 6 19.74 41.42 35.20
N GLN A 7 18.82 40.65 35.81
CA GLN A 7 17.99 41.12 36.93
C GLN A 7 17.60 39.95 37.84
N ASN A 8 18.36 39.81 38.92
CA ASN A 8 17.96 39.17 40.17
C ASN A 8 17.18 40.20 41.01
N ARG A 9 16.03 39.80 41.56
CA ARG A 9 15.43 40.36 42.79
C ARG A 9 14.67 39.22 43.48
N LEU A 10 15.25 38.65 44.54
CA LEU A 10 14.93 38.94 45.95
C LEU A 10 13.47 38.62 46.27
N LEU A 11 13.21 37.42 46.81
CA LEU A 11 13.06 37.11 48.23
C LEU A 11 11.69 37.52 48.82
N ASN A 12 10.89 36.48 49.05
CA ASN A 12 10.22 36.15 50.32
C ASN A 12 9.24 37.18 50.92
N PHE A 13 7.94 36.90 50.76
CA PHE A 13 6.92 37.30 51.72
C PHE A 13 6.14 36.05 52.13
N GLY A 14 6.37 35.61 53.37
CA GLY A 14 5.52 34.65 54.03
C GLY A 14 4.18 35.29 54.37
N PHE A 15 3.10 34.56 54.15
CA PHE A 15 1.85 34.77 54.87
C PHE A 15 1.26 33.40 55.20
N LEU A 16 1.52 32.97 56.43
CA LEU A 16 0.72 31.96 57.11
C LEU A 16 -0.62 32.61 57.46
N GLN A 17 -1.74 32.11 56.94
CA GLN A 17 -2.96 32.03 57.73
C GLN A 17 -3.94 30.96 57.20
N THR A 18 -4.21 30.06 58.12
CA THR A 18 -5.17 28.96 58.20
C THR A 18 -6.61 29.34 57.81
N ILE A 19 -7.27 28.59 56.93
CA ILE A 19 -8.75 28.43 57.00
C ILE A 19 -9.19 27.03 56.51
N ASN A 20 -9.41 26.15 57.49
CA ASN A 20 -10.44 25.11 57.62
C ASN A 20 -10.84 24.21 56.44
N MET A 21 -10.46 22.95 56.62
CA MET A 21 -11.05 21.77 55.99
C MET A 21 -12.47 21.52 56.55
N SER A 22 -13.49 22.01 55.84
CA SER A 22 -14.89 21.69 56.09
C SER A 22 -15.40 20.71 55.02
N LYS A 23 -15.28 19.43 55.36
CA LYS A 23 -16.12 18.27 55.01
C LYS A 23 -17.17 18.47 53.89
N ALA A 24 -16.88 17.84 52.74
CA ALA A 24 -17.75 17.09 51.82
C ALA A 24 -19.17 17.59 51.56
N PHE A 25 -19.40 18.12 50.34
CA PHE A 25 -20.72 18.26 49.72
C PHE A 25 -20.64 17.96 48.20
N PHE A 26 -21.33 16.88 47.79
CA PHE A 26 -21.85 16.49 46.45
C PHE A 26 -20.88 16.37 45.25
N ALA A 27 -20.53 15.18 44.77
CA ALA A 27 -21.31 14.22 43.96
C ALA A 27 -21.53 14.63 42.47
N ALA A 28 -20.75 13.98 41.62
CA ALA A 28 -21.12 13.35 40.34
C ALA A 28 -21.28 14.17 39.03
N PHE A 29 -20.44 13.77 38.06
CA PHE A 29 -20.76 13.47 36.65
C PHE A 29 -21.05 14.63 35.68
N ALA A 30 -20.00 15.05 34.96
CA ALA A 30 -20.09 15.41 33.53
C ALA A 30 -18.70 15.37 32.86
N ILE A 31 -17.95 14.26 33.02
CA ILE A 31 -16.84 13.99 32.10
C ILE A 31 -17.51 13.56 30.79
N SER A 32 -17.65 14.51 29.87
CA SER A 32 -18.05 14.23 28.49
C SER A 32 -16.99 13.32 27.88
N ILE A 33 -17.26 12.01 27.90
CA ILE A 33 -16.47 11.02 27.17
C ILE A 33 -16.78 11.28 25.71
N ILE A 34 -15.97 12.09 25.05
CA ILE A 34 -15.93 12.12 23.59
C ILE A 34 -15.52 10.69 23.19
N PRO A 35 -16.40 9.91 22.55
CA PRO A 35 -15.94 8.67 21.95
C PRO A 35 -14.96 9.10 20.87
N ALA A 36 -13.69 8.73 21.03
CA ALA A 36 -12.72 8.79 19.96
C ALA A 36 -13.21 7.79 18.88
N LEU A 37 -14.10 8.26 18.01
CA LEU A 37 -14.33 7.65 16.72
C LEU A 37 -13.00 7.78 16.00
N GLY A 38 -12.21 6.71 16.04
CA GLY A 38 -11.01 6.59 15.24
C GLY A 38 -11.42 6.78 13.79
N LEU A 39 -11.06 7.94 13.22
CA LEU A 39 -11.01 8.11 11.79
C LEU A 39 -9.94 7.11 11.33
N ALA A 40 -10.37 5.92 10.92
CA ALA A 40 -9.54 5.06 10.12
C ALA A 40 -9.23 5.88 8.87
N ALA A 41 -8.01 6.43 8.82
CA ALA A 41 -7.52 7.01 7.59
C ALA A 41 -7.67 5.93 6.52
N GLU A 42 -8.49 6.22 5.51
CA GLU A 42 -8.56 5.42 4.29
C GLU A 42 -7.19 5.56 3.63
N GLN A 43 -6.24 4.73 4.08
CA GLN A 43 -4.93 4.65 3.47
C GLN A 43 -5.19 3.96 2.13
N GLY A 44 -5.22 4.76 1.07
CA GLY A 44 -5.43 4.27 -0.29
C GLY A 44 -4.41 3.19 -0.65
N ILE A 45 -4.74 2.38 -1.65
CA ILE A 45 -3.85 1.31 -2.11
C ILE A 45 -2.49 1.90 -2.51
N PRO A 46 -1.37 1.35 -2.01
CA PRO A 46 -0.04 1.82 -2.39
C PRO A 46 0.19 1.80 -3.90
N GLN A 47 0.91 2.79 -4.42
CA GLN A 47 1.12 2.94 -5.87
C GLN A 47 1.75 1.70 -6.52
N ASP A 48 2.71 1.05 -5.86
CA ASP A 48 3.35 -0.16 -6.40
C ASP A 48 2.41 -1.36 -6.47
N VAL A 49 1.38 -1.39 -5.61
CA VAL A 49 0.30 -2.38 -5.67
C VAL A 49 -0.67 -2.05 -6.79
N SER A 50 -1.09 -0.78 -6.93
CA SER A 50 -1.95 -0.35 -8.05
C SER A 50 -1.31 -0.67 -9.40
N THR A 51 -0.07 -0.26 -9.60
CA THR A 51 0.68 -0.53 -10.85
C THR A 51 0.86 -2.04 -11.08
N PHE A 52 1.09 -2.83 -10.04
CA PHE A 52 1.13 -4.28 -10.19
C PHE A 52 -0.23 -4.88 -10.56
N MET A 53 -1.33 -4.38 -10.00
CA MET A 53 -2.68 -4.84 -10.35
C MET A 53 -3.03 -4.52 -11.80
N GLU A 54 -2.70 -3.32 -12.30
CA GLU A 54 -2.90 -2.94 -13.70
C GLU A 54 -2.12 -3.85 -14.67
N GLU A 55 -0.84 -4.13 -14.37
CA GLU A 55 -0.04 -5.05 -15.17
C GLU A 55 -0.61 -6.49 -15.13
N ARG A 56 -1.06 -6.91 -13.94
CA ARG A 56 -1.63 -8.24 -13.74
C ARG A 56 -2.97 -8.41 -14.46
N GLU A 57 -3.80 -7.37 -14.49
CA GLU A 57 -5.04 -7.34 -15.26
C GLU A 57 -4.76 -7.51 -16.76
N SER A 58 -3.73 -6.83 -17.29
CA SER A 58 -3.31 -7.03 -18.68
C SER A 58 -2.90 -8.49 -18.96
N CYS A 59 -2.14 -9.11 -18.05
CA CYS A 59 -1.79 -10.52 -18.17
C CYS A 59 -3.03 -11.43 -18.15
N ASP A 60 -3.94 -11.19 -17.20
CA ASP A 60 -5.16 -11.99 -17.04
C ASP A 60 -6.09 -11.86 -18.26
N HIS A 61 -6.14 -10.67 -18.89
CA HIS A 61 -6.79 -10.45 -20.17
C HIS A 61 -6.16 -11.35 -21.24
N TRP A 62 -4.86 -11.20 -21.52
CA TRP A 62 -4.21 -11.90 -22.63
C TRP A 62 -4.17 -13.42 -22.49
N ARG A 63 -4.01 -13.96 -21.28
CA ARG A 63 -4.02 -15.42 -21.07
C ARG A 63 -5.41 -16.06 -21.20
N GLY A 64 -6.46 -15.24 -21.22
CA GLY A 64 -7.85 -15.68 -21.43
C GLY A 64 -8.31 -15.59 -22.88
N GLU A 65 -7.48 -15.04 -23.77
CA GLU A 65 -7.81 -14.86 -25.19
C GLU A 65 -7.68 -16.15 -26.00
N GLU A 66 -8.48 -16.27 -27.06
CA GLU A 66 -8.45 -17.40 -27.98
C GLU A 66 -7.51 -17.16 -29.17
N ASP A 67 -6.73 -18.18 -29.55
CA ASP A 67 -5.69 -18.12 -30.58
C ASP A 67 -6.18 -18.68 -31.94
N TYR A 68 -7.29 -18.13 -32.44
CA TYR A 68 -8.01 -18.66 -33.61
C TYR A 68 -7.20 -18.65 -34.93
N ASP A 69 -6.14 -17.85 -35.01
CA ASP A 69 -5.18 -17.89 -36.12
C ASP A 69 -3.75 -17.59 -35.65
N LYS A 70 -2.82 -17.62 -36.62
CA LYS A 70 -1.37 -17.45 -36.35
C LYS A 70 -1.00 -16.02 -35.96
N GLU A 71 -1.71 -15.04 -36.47
CA GLU A 71 -1.43 -13.63 -36.18
C GLU A 71 -1.89 -13.31 -34.76
N ARG A 72 -3.12 -13.70 -34.43
CA ARG A 72 -3.67 -13.60 -33.08
C ARG A 72 -2.83 -14.33 -32.05
N ARG A 73 -2.36 -15.55 -32.37
CA ARG A 73 -1.44 -16.28 -31.49
C ARG A 73 -0.17 -15.49 -31.21
N ALA A 74 0.41 -14.84 -32.22
CA ALA A 74 1.62 -14.06 -32.05
C ALA A 74 1.39 -12.82 -31.15
N GLU A 75 0.22 -12.18 -31.24
CA GLU A 75 -0.20 -11.11 -30.33
C GLU A 75 -0.28 -11.59 -28.89
N ILE A 76 -1.03 -12.67 -28.66
CA ILE A 76 -1.22 -13.26 -27.34
C ILE A 76 0.14 -13.66 -26.75
N ASP A 77 0.96 -14.39 -27.50
CA ASP A 77 2.29 -14.83 -27.06
C ASP A 77 3.18 -13.64 -26.67
N TRP A 78 3.21 -12.61 -27.51
CA TRP A 78 4.02 -11.41 -27.24
C TRP A 78 3.52 -10.68 -26.00
N SER A 79 2.21 -10.47 -25.89
CA SER A 79 1.59 -9.73 -24.80
C SER A 79 1.67 -10.46 -23.47
N ILE A 80 1.51 -11.79 -23.44
CA ILE A 80 1.78 -12.62 -22.26
C ILE A 80 3.23 -12.46 -21.83
N CYS A 81 4.18 -12.47 -22.78
CA CYS A 81 5.59 -12.28 -22.46
C CYS A 81 5.92 -10.87 -21.93
N GLN A 82 5.11 -9.84 -22.23
CA GLN A 82 5.27 -8.49 -21.68
C GLN A 82 4.63 -8.33 -20.29
N SER A 83 3.49 -8.98 -20.04
CA SER A 83 2.64 -8.70 -18.88
C SER A 83 2.66 -9.77 -17.80
N CYS A 84 2.94 -11.04 -18.13
CA CYS A 84 2.82 -12.14 -17.18
C CYS A 84 4.15 -12.54 -16.52
N VAL A 85 5.27 -12.42 -17.24
CA VAL A 85 6.55 -13.00 -16.80
C VAL A 85 7.09 -12.30 -15.55
N GLY A 86 7.30 -13.07 -14.48
CA GLY A 86 7.81 -12.58 -13.20
C GLY A 86 6.75 -12.05 -12.23
N THR A 87 5.48 -12.01 -12.64
CA THR A 87 4.37 -11.53 -11.80
C THR A 87 4.12 -12.44 -10.58
N ASP A 88 4.36 -13.76 -10.66
CA ASP A 88 4.22 -14.68 -9.52
C ASP A 88 5.23 -14.33 -8.39
N SER A 89 6.47 -14.04 -8.81
CA SER A 89 7.53 -13.62 -7.88
C SER A 89 7.23 -12.25 -7.29
N ARG A 90 6.75 -11.31 -8.11
CA ARG A 90 6.36 -9.96 -7.65
C ARG A 90 5.19 -9.99 -6.68
N LEU A 91 4.16 -10.81 -6.94
CA LEU A 91 3.04 -11.01 -6.03
C LEU A 91 3.52 -11.50 -4.66
N THR A 92 4.41 -12.48 -4.66
CA THR A 92 5.01 -13.02 -3.43
C THR A 92 5.76 -11.93 -2.65
N LEU A 93 6.55 -11.10 -3.34
CA LEU A 93 7.28 -9.99 -2.73
C LEU A 93 6.35 -8.91 -2.18
N LEU A 94 5.29 -8.55 -2.91
CA LEU A 94 4.29 -7.58 -2.45
C LEU A 94 3.52 -8.09 -1.23
N LYS A 95 3.08 -9.35 -1.25
CA LYS A 95 2.42 -9.99 -0.09
C LYS A 95 3.32 -9.96 1.15
N LYS A 96 4.63 -10.20 0.99
CA LYS A 96 5.59 -10.08 2.08
C LYS A 96 5.78 -8.64 2.55
N LYS A 97 5.89 -7.69 1.62
CA LYS A 97 6.09 -6.26 1.92
C LYS A 97 4.92 -5.68 2.72
N TYR A 98 3.70 -6.02 2.32
CA TYR A 98 2.46 -5.46 2.87
C TYR A 98 1.74 -6.37 3.87
N GLN A 99 2.39 -7.44 4.37
CA GLN A 99 1.80 -8.45 5.26
C GLN A 99 1.09 -7.89 6.53
N ALA A 100 1.45 -6.69 7.00
CA ALA A 100 0.83 -6.03 8.15
C ALA A 100 -0.33 -5.09 7.78
N ASP A 101 -0.47 -4.73 6.50
CA ASP A 101 -1.56 -3.92 5.97
C ASP A 101 -2.69 -4.82 5.48
N LYS A 102 -3.75 -4.90 6.27
CA LYS A 102 -4.89 -5.77 5.99
C LYS A 102 -5.64 -5.37 4.72
N ALA A 103 -5.74 -4.08 4.41
CA ALA A 103 -6.48 -3.60 3.24
C ALA A 103 -5.73 -3.97 1.96
N THR A 104 -4.43 -3.69 1.91
CA THR A 104 -3.56 -4.07 0.80
C THR A 104 -3.47 -5.59 0.64
N MET A 105 -3.33 -6.33 1.75
CA MET A 105 -3.31 -7.80 1.70
C MET A 105 -4.61 -8.40 1.18
N ALA A 106 -5.77 -7.82 1.51
CA ALA A 106 -7.05 -8.27 0.95
C ALA A 106 -7.04 -8.16 -0.58
N LYS A 107 -6.54 -7.05 -1.14
CA LYS A 107 -6.40 -6.87 -2.59
C LYS A 107 -5.43 -7.84 -3.23
N LEU A 108 -4.24 -8.02 -2.65
CA LEU A 108 -3.26 -8.98 -3.18
C LEU A 108 -3.75 -10.45 -3.06
N ALA A 109 -4.63 -10.75 -2.12
CA ALA A 109 -5.19 -12.09 -1.93
C ALA A 109 -6.24 -12.48 -2.98
N GLU A 110 -6.86 -11.51 -3.66
CA GLU A 110 -7.80 -11.75 -4.76
C GLU A 110 -7.10 -12.40 -5.98
N LEU A 111 -5.78 -12.22 -6.11
CA LEU A 111 -5.00 -12.70 -7.25
C LEU A 111 -4.54 -14.15 -7.09
N GLU A 112 -4.61 -14.90 -8.21
CA GLU A 112 -4.08 -16.26 -8.32
C GLU A 112 -2.57 -16.29 -7.97
N PRO A 113 -2.10 -17.21 -7.12
CA PRO A 113 -0.72 -17.21 -6.66
C PRO A 113 0.29 -17.72 -7.70
N SER A 114 -0.15 -18.48 -8.69
CA SER A 114 0.71 -19.07 -9.72
C SER A 114 -0.03 -19.14 -11.05
N ILE A 115 0.35 -18.27 -11.98
CA ILE A 115 -0.20 -18.22 -13.34
C ILE A 115 0.84 -18.46 -14.42
N GLU A 116 2.12 -18.34 -14.09
CA GLU A 116 3.20 -18.55 -15.04
C GLU A 116 3.60 -20.03 -15.11
N PRO A 117 4.12 -20.53 -16.25
CA PRO A 117 4.63 -21.89 -16.36
C PRO A 117 5.72 -22.23 -15.32
N ASN A 118 5.80 -23.49 -14.92
CA ASN A 118 6.80 -23.97 -13.96
C ASN A 118 8.23 -23.92 -14.52
N ASP A 119 8.43 -24.21 -15.81
CA ASP A 119 9.75 -24.10 -16.46
C ASP A 119 10.06 -22.64 -16.84
N LYS A 120 10.50 -21.87 -15.85
CA LYS A 120 10.88 -20.46 -16.03
C LYS A 120 11.99 -20.27 -17.06
N ALA A 121 12.89 -21.25 -17.21
CA ALA A 121 13.98 -21.16 -18.17
C ALA A 121 13.46 -21.30 -19.61
N ALA A 122 12.54 -22.22 -19.86
CA ALA A 122 11.86 -22.34 -21.15
C ALA A 122 11.04 -21.08 -21.47
N THR A 123 10.22 -20.59 -20.54
CA THR A 123 9.46 -19.34 -20.73
C THR A 123 10.38 -18.19 -21.09
N LYS A 124 11.50 -18.02 -20.37
CA LYS A 124 12.47 -16.97 -20.65
C LYS A 124 13.10 -17.10 -22.05
N ARG A 125 13.43 -18.31 -22.49
CA ARG A 125 13.97 -18.55 -23.84
C ARG A 125 12.93 -18.23 -24.91
N PHE A 126 11.69 -18.65 -24.70
CA PHE A 126 10.57 -18.36 -25.59
C PHE A 126 10.35 -16.86 -25.75
N CYS A 127 10.13 -16.14 -24.64
CA CYS A 127 9.85 -14.71 -24.66
C CYS A 127 10.98 -13.87 -25.25
N ARG A 128 12.25 -14.26 -25.04
CA ARG A 128 13.40 -13.59 -25.67
C ARG A 128 13.45 -13.74 -27.19
N GLY A 129 12.84 -14.79 -27.72
CA GLY A 129 12.81 -15.08 -29.16
C GLY A 129 11.66 -14.40 -29.90
N LEU A 130 10.67 -13.86 -29.17
CA LEU A 130 9.52 -13.22 -29.80
C LEU A 130 9.88 -11.85 -30.37
N LYS A 131 9.20 -11.52 -31.47
CA LYS A 131 9.19 -10.18 -32.06
C LYS A 131 7.80 -9.61 -31.89
N LYS A 132 7.72 -8.30 -31.68
CA LYS A 132 6.43 -7.59 -31.63
C LYS A 132 5.67 -7.81 -32.96
N PRO A 133 4.43 -8.32 -32.93
CA PRO A 133 3.57 -8.37 -34.11
C PRO A 133 3.23 -6.98 -34.62
N LYS A 134 3.11 -6.85 -35.95
CA LYS A 134 2.81 -5.55 -36.61
C LYS A 134 1.44 -5.01 -36.24
N SER A 135 0.46 -5.89 -36.02
CA SER A 135 -0.89 -5.51 -35.61
C SER A 135 -0.91 -4.70 -34.32
N LEU A 136 0.05 -4.92 -33.41
CA LEU A 136 0.18 -4.16 -32.16
C LEU A 136 0.91 -2.81 -32.31
N ASP A 137 1.33 -2.42 -33.51
CA ASP A 137 1.92 -1.11 -33.79
C ASP A 137 0.86 -0.07 -34.21
N GLU A 138 -0.35 -0.49 -34.59
CA GLU A 138 -1.39 0.39 -35.15
C GLU A 138 -2.33 1.00 -34.08
N ASP A 139 -2.25 0.51 -32.84
CA ASP A 139 -3.16 0.88 -31.73
C ASP A 139 -2.61 1.96 -30.76
N GLN A 140 -1.54 2.69 -31.11
CA GLN A 140 -0.97 3.78 -30.28
C GLN A 140 -1.13 5.17 -30.91
#